data_AF-A0A7C7V8E6-F1
#
_entry.id   AF-A0A7C7V8E6-F1
#
_cell.length_a   1.000
_cell.length_b   1.000
_cell.length_c   1.000
_cell.angle_alpha   90.00
_cell.angle_beta   90.00
_cell.angle_gamma   90.00
#
_symmetry.space_group_name_H-M   'P 1'
#
loop_
_entity.id
_entity.type
_entity.pdbx_description
1 polymer ?
#
loop_
_entity_poly.entity_id
_entity_poly.type
_entity_poly.pdbx_seq_one_letter_code
_entity_poly.pdbx_strand_id
1 'polypeptide(L)'
;MMRKYLIGVSALALALAGWAAATQAQALDLRRAVPEDAYLVIHGRHNPERDYQRRYWREVWETARQTQIVERAVKIITSRMGQDDVGRVEAVVDELREAVAPVDCEAVLETPEVVYTQVLEGPAAVQHLVLWRLTPKAAAGVEQAVKNLFGLAEKYSEGKVSLQSHQHVDVVLTVLALPSGVPFRPAVARVEDVVLLSSSEALARQALERLAGGAGTSKFDDPRLEAALRRLPEPEDSLVFYDVKLQFDRLKGLGAFIRRESGNDPDALRAAAFLEWIMDQVGVVDYQVSVEYTEGNQNRTVVYEKLLPEAKRKLLGEVFYSGQPIERWQTWVPADALAWHLSSGLDLHAAYQGILHAVNEHFPDTRAAVDRFEELQRRYEIDLDEDILQAFTGQFVSISLPGPQPELLGGQAHVIALGCRKPEEVRQLIHRAVDLLQKIPIMKSQQLRLGLSAGLEGFEELSLDLLKAFRLEPVIGFRDGWMIIGTHPEAVEKVL
;
A
#
# COMPACT_ATOMS: atom_id res chain seq x y z
N MET A 1 8.82 -39.24 61.85
CA MET A 1 9.73 -39.15 60.68
C MET A 1 9.05 -38.65 59.39
N MET A 2 7.77 -38.89 59.12
CA MET A 2 7.12 -38.46 57.84
C MET A 2 6.87 -36.96 57.66
N ARG A 3 6.87 -36.13 58.72
CA ARG A 3 6.59 -34.68 58.61
C ARG A 3 7.78 -33.82 58.14
N LYS A 4 9.00 -34.35 58.14
CA LYS A 4 10.21 -33.65 57.65
C LYS A 4 10.53 -33.92 56.18
N TYR A 5 9.92 -34.95 55.57
CA TYR A 5 10.09 -35.26 54.14
C TYR A 5 9.10 -34.50 53.24
N LEU A 6 7.91 -34.15 53.73
CA LEU A 6 6.91 -33.42 52.93
C LEU A 6 7.32 -31.96 52.64
N ILE A 7 7.99 -31.29 53.58
CA ILE A 7 8.43 -29.89 53.41
C ILE A 7 9.62 -29.79 52.44
N GLY A 8 10.48 -30.83 52.38
CA GLY A 8 11.60 -30.89 51.44
C GLY A 8 11.16 -31.15 49.99
N VAL A 9 10.11 -31.95 49.77
CA VAL A 9 9.58 -32.23 48.42
C VAL A 9 8.80 -31.04 47.86
N SER A 10 8.06 -30.31 48.69
CA SER A 10 7.38 -29.06 48.26
C SER A 10 8.35 -27.92 47.97
N ALA A 11 9.47 -27.80 48.70
CA ALA A 11 10.51 -26.82 48.42
C ALA A 11 11.31 -27.16 47.15
N LEU A 12 11.55 -28.45 46.86
CA LEU A 12 12.20 -28.88 45.61
C LEU A 12 11.26 -28.73 44.40
N ALA A 13 9.96 -28.98 44.56
CA ALA A 13 8.97 -28.75 43.51
C ALA A 13 8.75 -27.25 43.22
N LEU A 14 8.82 -26.38 44.22
CA LEU A 14 8.79 -24.92 44.03
C LEU A 14 10.10 -24.36 43.46
N ALA A 15 11.25 -24.94 43.81
CA ALA A 15 12.54 -24.58 43.21
C ALA A 15 12.65 -25.08 41.75
N LEU A 16 12.10 -26.26 41.43
CA LEU A 16 12.03 -26.79 40.07
C LEU A 16 10.94 -26.10 39.22
N ALA A 17 9.82 -25.68 39.82
CA ALA A 17 8.83 -24.84 39.15
C ALA A 17 9.35 -23.41 38.92
N GLY A 18 10.16 -22.88 39.84
CA GLY A 18 10.90 -21.62 39.66
C GLY A 18 11.98 -21.72 38.58
N TRP A 19 12.65 -22.87 38.44
CA TRP A 19 13.57 -23.13 37.33
C TRP A 19 12.85 -23.36 36.00
N ALA A 20 11.72 -24.08 35.97
CA ALA A 20 10.93 -24.26 34.74
C ALA A 20 10.25 -22.96 34.27
N ALA A 21 9.92 -22.04 35.19
CA ALA A 21 9.46 -20.69 34.87
C ALA A 21 10.61 -19.74 34.49
N ALA A 22 11.83 -19.96 35.01
CA ALA A 22 13.03 -19.21 34.65
C ALA A 22 13.71 -19.71 33.35
N THR A 23 13.37 -20.92 32.89
CA THR A 23 13.76 -21.46 31.57
C THR A 23 12.61 -21.41 30.55
N GLN A 24 11.59 -20.58 30.77
CA GLN A 24 10.95 -19.97 29.61
C GLN A 24 12.00 -19.03 29.04
N ALA A 25 12.83 -19.56 28.12
CA ALA A 25 13.68 -18.74 27.27
C ALA A 25 12.81 -17.57 26.83
N GLN A 26 13.20 -16.36 27.26
CA GLN A 26 12.44 -15.16 27.00
C GLN A 26 12.22 -15.12 25.49
N ALA A 27 10.97 -15.28 25.05
CA ALA A 27 10.66 -15.43 23.64
C ALA A 27 11.33 -14.28 22.89
N LEU A 28 12.10 -14.61 21.85
CA LEU A 28 12.89 -13.65 21.09
C LEU A 28 12.02 -12.47 20.69
N ASP A 29 12.34 -11.24 21.09
CA ASP A 29 11.55 -10.07 20.68
C ASP A 29 11.92 -9.69 19.24
N LEU A 30 11.04 -10.02 18.27
CA LEU A 30 11.31 -9.77 16.84
C LEU A 30 11.54 -8.29 16.53
N ARG A 31 11.00 -7.39 17.34
CA ARG A 31 11.19 -5.95 17.20
C ARG A 31 12.66 -5.54 17.35
N ARG A 32 13.44 -6.29 18.13
CA ARG A 32 14.88 -6.03 18.29
C ARG A 32 15.67 -6.27 17.01
N ALA A 33 15.20 -7.14 16.11
CA ALA A 33 15.83 -7.39 14.82
C ALA A 33 15.80 -6.19 13.87
N VAL A 34 14.88 -5.26 14.09
CA VAL A 34 14.65 -4.13 13.17
C VAL A 34 15.68 -3.04 13.40
N PRO A 35 16.50 -2.69 12.41
CA PRO A 35 17.54 -1.68 12.57
C PRO A 35 16.94 -0.28 12.71
N GLU A 36 17.60 0.60 13.46
CA GLU A 36 17.20 1.99 13.69
C GLU A 36 16.97 2.79 12.39
N ASP A 37 17.72 2.49 11.34
CA ASP A 37 17.66 3.18 10.04
C ASP A 37 16.68 2.53 9.05
N ALA A 38 15.83 1.61 9.51
CA ALA A 38 14.66 1.19 8.76
C ALA A 38 13.73 2.39 8.53
N TYR A 39 13.37 2.65 7.27
CA TYR A 39 12.40 3.70 6.96
C TYR A 39 10.96 3.17 6.96
N LEU A 40 10.74 1.88 6.74
CA LEU A 40 9.42 1.25 6.84
C LEU A 40 9.52 0.01 7.72
N VAL A 41 8.60 -0.10 8.67
CA VAL A 41 8.45 -1.26 9.54
C VAL A 41 6.98 -1.65 9.59
N ILE A 42 6.70 -2.94 9.47
CA ILE A 42 5.38 -3.54 9.68
C ILE A 42 5.56 -4.63 10.73
N HIS A 43 4.77 -4.60 11.79
CA HIS A 43 4.71 -5.64 12.82
C HIS A 43 3.28 -6.14 12.91
N GLY A 44 3.06 -7.37 12.50
CA GLY A 44 1.77 -8.05 12.62
C GLY A 44 1.80 -9.01 13.79
N ARG A 45 0.69 -9.07 14.54
CA ARG A 45 0.45 -10.04 15.59
C ARG A 45 -0.87 -10.73 15.34
N HIS A 46 -0.95 -12.00 15.72
CA HIS A 46 -2.20 -12.71 15.67
C HIS A 46 -3.17 -12.19 16.72
N ASN A 47 -4.34 -11.74 16.27
CA ASN A 47 -5.51 -11.49 17.09
C ASN A 47 -6.56 -12.60 16.89
N PRO A 48 -6.98 -13.31 17.96
CA PRO A 48 -8.04 -14.31 17.89
C PRO A 48 -9.37 -13.78 17.36
N GLU A 49 -9.69 -12.49 17.52
CA GLU A 49 -10.90 -11.90 16.95
C GLU A 49 -10.91 -11.95 15.41
N ARG A 50 -9.75 -12.13 14.76
CA ARG A 50 -9.62 -12.28 13.31
C ARG A 50 -9.70 -13.72 12.80
N ASP A 51 -9.95 -14.70 13.67
CA ASP A 51 -10.05 -16.11 13.25
C ASP A 51 -11.14 -16.37 12.20
N TYR A 52 -12.19 -15.55 12.19
CA TYR A 52 -13.22 -15.62 11.13
C TYR A 52 -12.64 -15.30 9.74
N GLN A 53 -11.69 -14.36 9.64
CA GLN A 53 -11.02 -14.03 8.38
C GLN A 53 -10.08 -15.13 7.95
N ARG A 54 -9.39 -15.77 8.91
CA ARG A 54 -8.52 -16.92 8.62
C ARG A 54 -9.31 -18.07 8.01
N ARG A 55 -10.52 -18.32 8.51
CA ARG A 55 -11.44 -19.29 7.90
C ARG A 55 -11.78 -18.92 6.46
N TYR A 56 -12.15 -17.67 6.20
CA TYR A 56 -12.43 -17.20 4.85
C TYR A 56 -11.21 -17.31 3.92
N TRP A 57 -10.03 -16.91 4.37
CA TRP A 57 -8.79 -17.06 3.60
C TRP A 57 -8.44 -18.52 3.31
N ARG A 58 -8.72 -19.43 4.23
CA ARG A 58 -8.58 -20.87 4.02
C ARG A 58 -9.51 -21.35 2.90
N GLU A 59 -10.76 -20.88 2.86
CA GLU A 59 -11.72 -21.19 1.79
C GLU A 59 -11.28 -20.61 0.43
N VAL A 60 -10.75 -19.38 0.41
CA VAL A 60 -10.18 -18.75 -0.79
C VAL A 60 -8.97 -19.56 -1.28
N TRP A 61 -8.05 -19.93 -0.40
CA TRP A 61 -6.88 -20.73 -0.74
C TRP A 61 -7.26 -22.11 -1.26
N GLU A 62 -8.22 -22.76 -0.61
CA GLU A 62 -8.74 -24.06 -1.03
C GLU A 62 -9.39 -23.96 -2.41
N THR A 63 -10.14 -22.89 -2.67
CA THR A 63 -10.73 -22.61 -3.98
C THR A 63 -9.64 -22.39 -5.04
N ALA A 64 -8.59 -21.61 -4.73
CA ALA A 64 -7.45 -21.41 -5.63
C ALA A 64 -6.74 -22.74 -5.97
N ARG A 65 -6.59 -23.62 -4.97
CA ARG A 65 -6.05 -24.98 -5.15
C ARG A 65 -6.95 -25.85 -6.04
N GLN A 66 -8.25 -25.87 -5.76
CA GLN A 66 -9.24 -26.67 -6.51
C GLN A 66 -9.39 -26.21 -7.96
N THR A 67 -9.30 -24.90 -8.20
CA THR A 67 -9.36 -24.32 -9.55
C THR A 67 -8.10 -24.59 -10.38
N GLN A 68 -7.01 -25.02 -9.75
CA GLN A 68 -5.73 -25.28 -10.41
C GLN A 68 -5.27 -24.08 -11.24
N ILE A 69 -5.41 -22.88 -10.68
CA ILE A 69 -5.17 -21.63 -11.42
C ILE A 69 -3.72 -21.53 -11.91
N VAL A 70 -2.77 -22.03 -11.12
CA VAL A 70 -1.34 -22.09 -11.48
C VAL A 70 -1.13 -23.05 -12.65
N GLU A 71 -1.69 -24.25 -12.60
CA GLU A 71 -1.61 -25.23 -13.69
C GLU A 71 -2.23 -24.70 -14.98
N ARG A 72 -3.36 -23.98 -14.86
CA ARG A 72 -4.02 -23.35 -16.02
C ARG A 72 -3.16 -22.23 -16.60
N ALA A 73 -2.56 -21.39 -15.75
CA ALA A 73 -1.66 -20.33 -16.20
C ALA A 73 -0.44 -20.92 -16.93
N VAL A 74 0.19 -21.95 -16.35
CA VAL A 74 1.29 -22.69 -17.01
C VAL A 74 0.82 -23.25 -18.35
N LYS A 75 -0.34 -23.92 -18.42
CA LYS A 75 -0.90 -24.45 -19.68
C LYS A 75 -1.15 -23.37 -20.73
N ILE A 76 -1.60 -22.18 -20.35
CA ILE A 76 -1.82 -21.05 -21.27
C ILE A 76 -0.48 -20.53 -21.83
N ILE A 77 0.55 -20.48 -20.99
CA ILE A 77 1.90 -20.08 -21.41
C ILE A 77 2.48 -21.15 -22.34
N THR A 78 2.43 -22.42 -21.94
CA THR A 78 3.02 -23.53 -22.70
C THR A 78 2.27 -23.83 -24.00
N SER A 79 0.96 -23.53 -24.11
CA SER A 79 0.21 -23.71 -25.36
C SER A 79 0.70 -22.84 -26.52
N ARG A 80 1.57 -21.86 -26.25
CA ARG A 80 2.17 -20.97 -27.26
C ARG A 80 3.63 -21.29 -27.56
N MET A 81 4.19 -22.32 -26.91
CA MET A 81 5.60 -22.68 -26.99
C MET A 81 5.80 -23.88 -27.94
N GLY A 82 7.01 -24.05 -28.47
CA GLY A 82 7.36 -25.26 -29.21
C GLY A 82 7.36 -26.50 -28.29
N GLN A 83 7.12 -27.68 -28.84
CA GLN A 83 7.00 -28.93 -28.03
C GLN A 83 8.23 -29.17 -27.14
N ASP A 84 9.44 -28.89 -27.65
CA ASP A 84 10.69 -29.04 -26.89
C ASP A 84 10.77 -28.08 -25.69
N ASP A 85 10.21 -26.88 -25.81
CA ASP A 85 10.20 -25.89 -24.74
C ASP A 85 9.14 -26.20 -23.68
N VAL A 86 8.02 -26.84 -24.06
CA VAL A 86 6.97 -27.28 -23.12
C VAL A 86 7.54 -28.25 -22.09
N GLY A 87 8.25 -29.29 -22.54
CA GLY A 87 8.83 -30.28 -21.62
C GLY A 87 9.85 -29.68 -20.65
N ARG A 88 10.60 -28.66 -21.10
CA ARG A 88 11.53 -27.92 -20.23
C ARG A 88 10.80 -27.08 -19.18
N VAL A 89 9.74 -26.39 -19.56
CA VAL A 89 8.95 -25.58 -18.63
C VAL A 89 8.26 -26.46 -17.60
N GLU A 90 7.66 -27.58 -18.01
CA GLU A 90 7.03 -28.53 -17.09
C GLU A 90 8.03 -29.08 -16.08
N ALA A 91 9.23 -29.48 -16.52
CA ALA A 91 10.29 -29.92 -15.62
C ALA A 91 10.70 -28.84 -14.61
N VAL A 92 10.85 -27.57 -15.05
CA VAL A 92 11.16 -26.44 -14.14
C VAL A 92 10.04 -26.21 -13.13
N VAL A 93 8.77 -26.30 -13.56
CA VAL A 93 7.61 -26.14 -12.67
C VAL A 93 7.56 -27.24 -11.62
N ASP A 94 7.86 -28.48 -12.00
CA ASP A 94 7.90 -29.60 -11.06
C ASP A 94 9.06 -29.46 -10.06
N GLU A 95 10.24 -29.05 -10.51
CA GLU A 95 11.37 -28.73 -9.61
C GLU A 95 11.01 -27.59 -8.63
N LEU A 96 10.31 -26.55 -9.09
CA LEU A 96 9.84 -25.47 -8.22
C LEU A 96 8.83 -25.97 -7.18
N ARG A 97 7.88 -26.83 -7.57
CA ARG A 97 6.92 -27.45 -6.65
C ARG A 97 7.63 -28.28 -5.58
N GLU A 98 8.58 -29.11 -5.98
CA GLU A 98 9.39 -29.91 -5.06
C GLU A 98 10.21 -29.02 -4.12
N ALA A 99 10.79 -27.94 -4.64
CA ALA A 99 11.57 -27.00 -3.85
C ALA A 99 10.75 -26.37 -2.73
N VAL A 100 9.49 -25.98 -2.99
CA VAL A 100 8.61 -25.35 -2.01
C VAL A 100 7.73 -26.32 -1.21
N ALA A 101 7.71 -27.61 -1.55
CA ALA A 101 6.93 -28.63 -0.85
C ALA A 101 7.14 -28.69 0.68
N PRO A 102 8.33 -28.35 1.23
CA PRO A 102 8.51 -28.28 2.69
C PRO A 102 7.73 -27.16 3.40
N VAL A 103 7.20 -26.17 2.67
CA VAL A 103 6.44 -25.06 3.26
C VAL A 103 5.08 -25.55 3.74
N ASP A 104 4.83 -25.39 5.04
CA ASP A 104 3.49 -25.50 5.61
C ASP A 104 2.76 -24.15 5.43
N CYS A 105 2.04 -24.00 4.32
CA CYS A 105 1.33 -22.76 4.00
C CYS A 105 0.32 -22.37 5.09
N GLU A 106 -0.31 -23.35 5.75
CA GLU A 106 -1.27 -23.09 6.82
C GLU A 106 -0.55 -22.49 8.04
N ALA A 107 0.60 -23.07 8.44
CA ALA A 107 1.40 -22.51 9.52
C ALA A 107 1.94 -21.10 9.22
N VAL A 108 2.25 -20.78 7.96
CA VAL A 108 2.65 -19.42 7.55
C VAL A 108 1.47 -18.44 7.63
N LEU A 109 0.28 -18.83 7.16
CA LEU A 109 -0.93 -18.01 7.25
C LEU A 109 -1.39 -17.80 8.70
N GLU A 110 -1.12 -18.77 9.57
CA GLU A 110 -1.49 -18.74 10.98
C GLU A 110 -0.40 -18.19 11.89
N THR A 111 0.68 -17.63 11.32
CA THR A 111 1.83 -17.10 12.06
C THR A 111 1.38 -16.20 13.22
N PRO A 112 1.86 -16.43 14.46
CA PRO A 112 1.51 -15.61 15.61
C PRO A 112 2.12 -14.20 15.56
N GLU A 113 3.23 -14.03 14.85
CA GLU A 113 3.98 -12.78 14.81
C GLU A 113 4.82 -12.69 13.53
N VAL A 114 4.72 -11.56 12.84
CA VAL A 114 5.52 -11.26 11.65
C VAL A 114 6.09 -9.85 11.75
N VAL A 115 7.35 -9.69 11.35
CA VAL A 115 7.98 -8.39 11.19
C VAL A 115 8.49 -8.27 9.75
N TYR A 116 8.14 -7.18 9.09
CA TYR A 116 8.70 -6.78 7.81
C TYR A 116 9.35 -5.41 7.95
N THR A 117 10.50 -5.22 7.33
CA THR A 117 11.18 -3.92 7.33
C THR A 117 11.88 -3.65 6.01
N GLN A 118 11.98 -2.37 5.68
CA GLN A 118 12.75 -1.86 4.55
C GLN A 118 13.83 -0.87 5.01
N VAL A 119 15.02 -1.02 4.45
CA VAL A 119 16.18 -0.14 4.65
C VAL A 119 16.69 0.32 3.30
N LEU A 120 17.14 1.57 3.19
CA LEU A 120 17.82 2.06 1.97
C LEU A 120 19.34 1.89 2.10
N GLU A 121 19.93 1.07 1.24
CA GLU A 121 21.38 0.96 1.05
C GLU A 121 21.80 1.79 -0.17
N GLY A 122 22.11 3.07 0.07
CA GLY A 122 22.42 4.02 -1.01
C GLY A 122 21.16 4.57 -1.70
N PRO A 123 21.30 5.20 -2.89
CA PRO A 123 20.23 5.99 -3.48
C PRO A 123 19.12 5.17 -4.15
N ALA A 124 19.35 3.87 -4.43
CA ALA A 124 18.42 3.05 -5.22
C ALA A 124 18.24 1.61 -4.73
N ALA A 125 19.07 1.11 -3.80
CA ALA A 125 18.90 -0.25 -3.30
C ALA A 125 18.00 -0.23 -2.06
N VAL A 126 16.78 -0.74 -2.20
CA VAL A 126 15.92 -1.06 -1.07
C VAL A 126 16.25 -2.49 -0.66
N GLN A 127 16.63 -2.66 0.61
CA GLN A 127 16.78 -3.98 1.21
C GLN A 127 15.55 -4.31 2.05
N HIS A 128 15.20 -5.58 2.04
CA HIS A 128 14.06 -6.13 2.73
C HIS A 128 14.53 -7.12 3.79
N LEU A 129 13.81 -7.15 4.91
CA LEU A 129 13.96 -8.17 5.94
C LEU A 129 12.55 -8.59 6.39
N VAL A 130 12.33 -9.90 6.43
CA VAL A 130 11.10 -10.52 6.92
C VAL A 130 11.47 -11.51 8.00
N LEU A 131 10.75 -11.46 9.12
CA LEU A 131 10.83 -12.43 10.20
C LEU A 131 9.45 -13.01 10.45
N TRP A 132 9.35 -14.33 10.51
CA TRP A 132 8.14 -15.02 10.93
C TRP A 132 8.43 -15.83 12.18
N ARG A 133 7.57 -15.70 13.19
CA ARG A 133 7.46 -16.70 14.24
C ARG A 133 6.55 -17.81 13.76
N LEU A 134 7.03 -19.04 13.77
CA LEU A 134 6.32 -20.22 13.30
C LEU A 134 6.45 -21.33 14.33
N THR A 135 5.82 -22.49 14.12
CA THR A 135 6.23 -23.67 14.88
C THR A 135 7.65 -24.09 14.46
N PRO A 136 8.47 -24.72 15.31
CA PRO A 136 9.81 -25.16 14.93
C PRO A 136 9.86 -26.01 13.66
N LYS A 137 8.83 -26.86 13.44
CA LYS A 137 8.68 -27.67 12.24
C LYS A 137 8.42 -26.81 11.00
N ALA A 138 7.46 -25.88 11.07
CA ALA A 138 7.14 -24.98 9.97
C ALA A 138 8.31 -24.05 9.64
N ALA A 139 9.02 -23.55 10.67
CA ALA A 139 10.22 -22.75 10.51
C ALA A 139 11.31 -23.50 9.73
N ALA A 140 11.59 -24.75 10.12
CA ALA A 140 12.55 -25.59 9.39
C ALA A 140 12.10 -25.88 7.95
N GLY A 141 10.80 -26.07 7.73
CA GLY A 141 10.21 -26.25 6.39
C GLY A 141 10.41 -25.02 5.49
N VAL A 142 10.12 -23.82 5.99
CA VAL A 142 10.34 -22.56 5.24
C VAL A 142 11.82 -22.33 4.96
N GLU A 143 12.70 -22.51 5.96
CA GLU A 143 14.15 -22.42 5.77
C GLU A 143 14.63 -23.38 4.66
N GLN A 144 14.22 -24.65 4.72
CA GLN A 144 14.60 -25.66 3.74
C GLN A 144 14.07 -25.33 2.35
N ALA A 145 12.83 -24.85 2.23
CA ALA A 145 12.25 -24.46 0.96
C ALA A 145 13.02 -23.32 0.29
N VAL A 146 13.43 -22.31 1.06
CA VAL A 146 14.26 -21.22 0.52
C VAL A 146 15.64 -21.72 0.10
N LYS A 147 16.26 -22.62 0.87
CA LYS A 147 17.52 -23.26 0.47
C LYS A 147 17.37 -24.06 -0.82
N ASN A 148 16.27 -24.79 -0.99
CA ASN A 148 15.97 -25.51 -2.24
C ASN A 148 15.84 -24.54 -3.42
N LEU A 149 15.11 -23.42 -3.25
CA LEU A 149 14.97 -22.39 -4.28
C LEU A 149 16.32 -21.75 -4.64
N PHE A 150 17.19 -21.50 -3.65
CA PHE A 150 18.56 -21.05 -3.88
C PHE A 150 19.39 -22.07 -4.64
N GLY A 151 19.24 -23.37 -4.33
CA GLY A 151 19.89 -24.46 -5.06
C GLY A 151 19.43 -24.56 -6.51
N LEU A 152 18.15 -24.31 -6.80
CA LEU A 152 17.66 -24.19 -8.18
C LEU A 152 18.29 -23.00 -8.91
N ALA A 153 18.37 -21.84 -8.26
CA ALA A 153 19.03 -20.67 -8.84
C ALA A 153 20.50 -20.94 -9.16
N GLU A 154 21.24 -21.58 -8.24
CA GLU A 154 22.61 -22.02 -8.48
C GLU A 154 22.70 -22.98 -9.69
N LYS A 155 21.89 -24.05 -9.69
CA LYS A 155 21.83 -25.06 -10.77
C LYS A 155 21.62 -24.42 -12.15
N TYR A 156 20.68 -23.48 -12.27
CA TYR A 156 20.32 -22.86 -13.55
C TYR A 156 21.19 -21.64 -13.91
N SER A 157 22.08 -21.19 -13.03
CA SER A 157 22.95 -20.02 -13.28
C SER A 157 24.22 -20.34 -14.09
N GLU A 158 24.52 -21.61 -14.32
CA GLU A 158 25.77 -22.07 -14.96
C GLU A 158 27.02 -21.57 -14.21
N GLY A 159 26.96 -21.52 -12.87
CA GLY A 159 28.06 -21.11 -12.00
C GLY A 159 28.20 -19.60 -11.79
N LYS A 160 27.28 -18.79 -12.32
CA LYS A 160 27.23 -17.33 -12.05
C LYS A 160 26.72 -17.01 -10.64
N VAL A 161 25.96 -17.92 -10.05
CA VAL A 161 25.42 -17.82 -8.70
C VAL A 161 25.96 -19.00 -7.90
N SER A 162 26.28 -18.78 -6.63
CA SER A 162 26.71 -19.85 -5.72
C SER A 162 25.95 -19.80 -4.40
N LEU A 163 25.67 -20.98 -3.85
CA LEU A 163 25.08 -21.12 -2.53
C LEU A 163 26.18 -21.19 -1.47
N GLN A 164 26.14 -20.28 -0.51
CA GLN A 164 27.13 -20.21 0.57
C GLN A 164 26.45 -20.40 1.92
N SER A 165 27.09 -21.11 2.84
CA SER A 165 26.61 -21.22 4.22
C SER A 165 27.72 -20.82 5.17
N HIS A 166 27.39 -19.92 6.10
CA HIS A 166 28.32 -19.36 7.06
C HIS A 166 27.75 -19.55 8.47
N GLN A 167 28.60 -19.91 9.42
CA GLN A 167 28.25 -19.81 10.83
C GLN A 167 28.28 -18.32 11.23
N HIS A 168 27.18 -17.79 11.75
CA HIS A 168 27.08 -16.43 12.25
C HIS A 168 26.40 -16.45 13.61
N VAL A 169 27.12 -16.04 14.67
CA VAL A 169 26.72 -16.33 16.05
C VAL A 169 26.52 -17.86 16.21
N ASP A 170 25.36 -18.31 16.70
CA ASP A 170 25.00 -19.72 16.87
C ASP A 170 24.03 -20.22 15.79
N VAL A 171 23.96 -19.51 14.66
CA VAL A 171 23.00 -19.77 13.57
C VAL A 171 23.74 -19.98 12.26
N VAL A 172 23.25 -20.90 11.42
CA VAL A 172 23.73 -21.06 10.04
C VAL A 172 22.98 -20.08 9.15
N LEU A 173 23.72 -19.14 8.56
CA LEU A 173 23.22 -18.21 7.57
C LEU A 173 23.52 -18.76 6.18
N THR A 174 22.49 -19.02 5.38
CA THR A 174 22.63 -19.45 3.99
C THR A 174 22.35 -18.28 3.05
N VAL A 175 23.30 -18.00 2.15
CA VAL A 175 23.33 -16.83 1.28
C VAL A 175 23.41 -17.26 -0.17
N LEU A 176 22.60 -16.64 -1.02
CA LEU A 176 22.72 -16.74 -2.47
C LEU A 176 23.70 -15.66 -2.97
N ALA A 177 24.93 -16.06 -3.26
CA ALA A 177 25.96 -15.15 -3.76
C ALA A 177 25.76 -14.88 -5.26
N LEU A 178 25.38 -13.65 -5.58
CA LEU A 178 25.13 -13.16 -6.94
C LEU A 178 26.37 -12.47 -7.54
N PRO A 179 26.45 -12.33 -8.88
CA PRO A 179 27.54 -11.62 -9.55
C PRO A 179 27.73 -10.19 -9.05
N SER A 180 28.96 -9.66 -9.22
CA SER A 180 29.25 -8.25 -8.98
C SER A 180 28.35 -7.35 -9.82
N GLY A 181 27.72 -6.36 -9.18
CA GLY A 181 26.79 -5.42 -9.83
C GLY A 181 25.32 -5.71 -9.54
N VAL A 182 24.98 -6.87 -8.98
CA VAL A 182 23.62 -7.12 -8.46
C VAL A 182 23.51 -6.54 -7.05
N PRO A 183 22.57 -5.61 -6.77
CA PRO A 183 22.53 -4.85 -5.52
C PRO A 183 21.86 -5.61 -4.36
N PHE A 184 21.64 -6.92 -4.49
CA PHE A 184 21.04 -7.75 -3.46
C PHE A 184 21.82 -9.06 -3.31
N ARG A 185 21.82 -9.60 -2.10
CA ARG A 185 22.43 -10.89 -1.71
C ARG A 185 21.46 -11.60 -0.77
N PRO A 186 20.49 -12.33 -1.32
CA PRO A 186 19.43 -12.95 -0.53
C PRO A 186 20.02 -13.91 0.51
N ALA A 187 19.46 -13.88 1.71
CA ALA A 187 19.90 -14.70 2.82
C ALA A 187 18.73 -15.27 3.61
N VAL A 188 18.90 -16.48 4.12
CA VAL A 188 17.96 -17.17 5.01
C VAL A 188 18.69 -17.71 6.23
N ALA A 189 18.06 -17.56 7.39
CA ALA A 189 18.50 -18.14 8.64
C ALA A 189 17.28 -18.56 9.47
N ARG A 190 17.50 -19.47 10.42
CA ARG A 190 16.48 -19.86 11.40
C ARG A 190 17.07 -19.81 12.80
N VAL A 191 16.36 -19.15 13.71
CA VAL A 191 16.67 -19.09 15.14
C VAL A 191 15.50 -19.70 15.89
N GLU A 192 15.67 -20.92 16.40
CA GLU A 192 14.59 -21.68 17.03
C GLU A 192 13.33 -21.80 16.14
N ASP A 193 12.26 -21.10 16.55
CA ASP A 193 10.93 -21.03 15.94
C ASP A 193 10.77 -19.82 15.00
N VAL A 194 11.81 -19.00 14.84
CA VAL A 194 11.84 -17.81 13.98
C VAL A 194 12.60 -18.08 12.69
N VAL A 195 11.98 -17.81 11.54
CA VAL A 195 12.67 -17.76 10.24
C VAL A 195 12.92 -16.33 9.84
N LEU A 196 14.14 -16.05 9.41
CA LEU A 196 14.58 -14.78 8.88
C LEU A 196 14.89 -14.92 7.39
N LEU A 197 14.29 -14.05 6.57
CA LEU A 197 14.64 -13.86 5.16
C LEU A 197 15.06 -12.41 4.94
N SER A 198 16.16 -12.19 4.23
CA SER A 198 16.57 -10.87 3.82
C SER A 198 17.02 -10.84 2.37
N SER A 199 16.89 -9.69 1.70
CA SER A 199 17.53 -9.44 0.40
C SER A 199 19.00 -9.05 0.53
N SER A 200 19.52 -8.80 1.74
CA SER A 200 20.92 -8.43 2.01
C SER A 200 21.52 -9.30 3.10
N GLU A 201 22.67 -9.92 2.82
CA GLU A 201 23.47 -10.64 3.80
C GLU A 201 23.85 -9.76 5.00
N ALA A 202 24.23 -8.50 4.74
CA ALA A 202 24.62 -7.57 5.79
C ALA A 202 23.46 -7.27 6.74
N LEU A 203 22.26 -7.02 6.19
CA LEU A 203 21.04 -6.79 6.95
C LEU A 203 20.63 -8.03 7.76
N ALA A 204 20.75 -9.24 7.17
CA ALA A 204 20.49 -10.48 7.88
C ALA A 204 21.43 -10.69 9.09
N ARG A 205 22.74 -10.45 8.90
CA ARG A 205 23.74 -10.56 9.98
C ARG A 205 23.45 -9.59 11.12
N GLN A 206 23.14 -8.33 10.78
CA GLN A 206 22.78 -7.31 11.76
C GLN A 206 21.52 -7.70 12.55
N ALA A 207 20.49 -8.19 11.87
CA ALA A 207 19.26 -8.64 12.52
C ALA A 207 19.50 -9.84 13.46
N LEU A 208 20.32 -10.81 13.05
CA LEU A 208 20.69 -11.96 13.89
C LEU A 208 21.48 -11.54 15.13
N GLU A 209 22.44 -10.62 14.99
CA GLU A 209 23.21 -10.07 16.12
C GLU A 209 22.30 -9.39 17.14
N ARG A 210 21.33 -8.60 16.68
CA ARG A 210 20.37 -7.91 17.54
C ARG A 210 19.39 -8.87 18.22
N LEU A 211 18.93 -9.90 17.52
CA LEU A 211 18.07 -10.94 18.09
C LEU A 211 18.78 -11.74 19.18
N ALA A 212 20.03 -12.15 18.93
CA ALA A 212 20.78 -13.00 19.84
C ALA A 212 21.39 -12.22 21.03
N GLY A 213 21.92 -11.02 20.78
CA GLY A 213 22.66 -10.25 21.77
C GLY A 213 21.85 -9.13 22.45
N GLY A 214 20.69 -8.76 21.92
CA GLY A 214 19.89 -7.62 22.40
C GLY A 214 20.60 -6.26 22.32
N ALA A 215 21.75 -6.19 21.64
CA ALA A 215 22.58 -5.00 21.57
C ALA A 215 22.12 -4.06 20.45
N GLY A 216 22.23 -2.74 20.70
CA GLY A 216 21.89 -1.69 19.75
C GLY A 216 20.44 -1.18 19.85
N THR A 217 20.18 -0.08 19.17
CA THR A 217 18.89 0.61 19.07
C THR A 217 18.03 0.01 17.97
N SER A 218 16.78 -0.31 18.28
CA SER A 218 15.78 -0.75 17.30
C SER A 218 14.98 0.44 16.77
N LYS A 219 14.40 0.31 15.58
CA LYS A 219 13.39 1.28 15.10
C LYS A 219 12.20 1.43 16.05
N PHE A 220 11.91 0.40 16.85
CA PHE A 220 10.86 0.45 17.87
C PHE A 220 11.24 1.28 19.10
N ASP A 221 12.52 1.59 19.29
CA ASP A 221 13.00 2.50 20.34
C ASP A 221 12.95 3.99 19.89
N ASP A 222 12.44 4.28 18.68
CA ASP A 222 12.31 5.65 18.16
C ASP A 222 11.29 6.45 19.00
N PRO A 223 11.69 7.56 19.66
CA PRO A 223 10.79 8.34 20.51
C PRO A 223 9.62 8.95 19.74
N ARG A 224 9.74 9.12 18.41
CA ARG A 224 8.65 9.58 17.54
C ARG A 224 7.55 8.52 17.43
N LEU A 225 7.92 7.24 17.33
CA LEU A 225 6.96 6.14 17.33
C LEU A 225 6.24 6.04 18.67
N GLU A 226 6.97 6.11 19.79
CA GLU A 226 6.36 6.09 21.12
C GLU A 226 5.36 7.24 21.30
N ALA A 227 5.73 8.46 20.90
CA ALA A 227 4.86 9.63 20.97
C ALA A 227 3.59 9.48 20.11
N ALA A 228 3.70 8.84 18.94
CA ALA A 228 2.58 8.55 18.06
C ALA A 228 1.64 7.48 18.64
N LEU A 229 2.19 6.38 19.17
CA LEU A 229 1.42 5.30 19.79
C LEU A 229 0.58 5.77 20.98
N ARG A 230 1.04 6.77 21.73
CA ARG A 230 0.24 7.40 22.81
C ARG A 230 -1.03 8.12 22.31
N ARG A 231 -1.14 8.37 21.00
CA ARG A 231 -2.30 9.03 20.35
C ARG A 231 -3.18 8.04 19.58
N LEU A 232 -2.74 6.80 19.47
CA LEU A 232 -3.39 5.74 18.71
C LEU A 232 -4.00 4.71 19.67
N PRO A 233 -5.01 3.95 19.24
CA PRO A 233 -5.42 2.75 19.97
C PRO A 233 -4.28 1.72 20.02
N GLU A 234 -4.44 0.71 20.87
CA GLU A 234 -3.46 -0.37 20.96
C GLU A 234 -3.39 -1.15 19.63
N PRO A 235 -2.18 -1.40 19.08
CA PRO A 235 -2.01 -2.19 17.86
C PRO A 235 -2.16 -3.68 18.16
N GLU A 236 -3.40 -4.15 18.28
CA GLU A 236 -3.72 -5.55 18.54
C GLU A 236 -3.38 -6.47 17.36
N ASP A 237 -3.62 -5.98 16.13
CA ASP A 237 -3.46 -6.76 14.90
C ASP A 237 -2.16 -6.44 14.18
N SER A 238 -1.91 -5.15 13.94
CA SER A 238 -0.71 -4.73 13.25
C SER A 238 -0.33 -3.28 13.56
N LEU A 239 0.96 -2.98 13.39
CA LEU A 239 1.56 -1.68 13.47
C LEU A 239 2.38 -1.44 12.20
N VAL A 240 2.20 -0.30 11.56
CA VAL A 240 3.08 0.20 10.50
C VAL A 240 3.72 1.50 10.96
N PHE A 241 5.05 1.59 10.89
CA PHE A 241 5.78 2.84 11.07
C PHE A 241 6.57 3.17 9.81
N TYR A 242 6.24 4.29 9.18
CA TYR A 242 6.89 4.79 7.98
C TYR A 242 7.56 6.13 8.29
N ASP A 243 8.89 6.11 8.40
CA ASP A 243 9.77 7.27 8.56
C ASP A 243 10.03 7.90 7.19
N VAL A 244 9.04 8.67 6.74
CA VAL A 244 9.05 9.36 5.44
C VAL A 244 10.27 10.27 5.35
N LYS A 245 10.56 11.02 6.42
CA LYS A 245 11.73 11.89 6.48
C LYS A 245 13.03 11.15 6.21
N LEU A 246 13.25 10.01 6.87
CA LEU A 246 14.45 9.20 6.66
C LEU A 246 14.54 8.72 5.21
N GLN A 247 13.44 8.23 4.63
CA GLN A 247 13.44 7.76 3.25
C GLN A 247 13.82 8.90 2.27
N PHE A 248 13.16 10.05 2.39
CA PHE A 248 13.42 11.19 1.50
C PHE A 248 14.80 11.80 1.73
N ASP A 249 15.31 11.83 2.96
CA ASP A 249 16.68 12.27 3.24
C ASP A 249 17.73 11.38 2.56
N ARG A 250 17.48 10.07 2.45
CA ARG A 250 18.34 9.15 1.69
C ARG A 250 18.20 9.35 0.18
N LEU A 251 16.97 9.59 -0.31
CA LEU A 251 16.70 9.83 -1.73
C LEU A 251 17.22 11.19 -2.23
N LYS A 252 17.45 12.18 -1.36
CA LYS A 252 18.10 13.45 -1.75
C LYS A 252 19.48 13.26 -2.40
N GLY A 253 20.15 12.13 -2.17
CA GLY A 253 21.40 11.77 -2.87
C GLY A 253 21.22 11.38 -4.34
N LEU A 254 20.00 11.12 -4.81
CA LEU A 254 19.73 10.64 -6.16
C LEU A 254 20.05 11.68 -7.24
N GLY A 255 19.77 12.96 -6.98
CA GLY A 255 20.14 14.04 -7.91
C GLY A 255 21.66 14.13 -8.09
N ALA A 256 22.43 14.09 -7.00
CA ALA A 256 23.88 14.04 -7.05
C ALA A 256 24.41 12.78 -7.77
N PHE A 257 23.75 11.64 -7.58
CA PHE A 257 24.06 10.41 -8.31
C PHE A 257 23.86 10.59 -9.82
N ILE A 258 22.70 11.11 -10.26
CA ILE A 258 22.41 11.36 -11.68
C ILE A 258 23.45 12.31 -12.28
N ARG A 259 23.79 13.42 -11.59
CA ARG A 259 24.79 14.39 -12.08
C ARG A 259 26.17 13.76 -12.28
N ARG A 260 26.55 12.80 -11.44
CA ARG A 260 27.84 12.08 -11.55
C ARG A 260 27.83 11.09 -12.71
N GLU A 261 26.76 10.32 -12.88
CA GLU A 261 26.68 9.28 -13.91
C GLU A 261 26.41 9.85 -15.31
N SER A 262 25.79 11.03 -15.41
CA SER A 262 25.36 11.60 -16.69
C SER A 262 26.46 12.27 -17.51
N GLY A 263 27.69 12.37 -16.99
CA GLY A 263 28.82 12.94 -17.73
C GLY A 263 28.61 14.41 -18.17
N ASN A 264 27.83 15.19 -17.40
CA ASN A 264 27.42 16.58 -17.69
C ASN A 264 26.38 16.75 -18.82
N ASP A 265 25.59 15.73 -19.16
CA ASP A 265 24.43 15.91 -20.04
C ASP A 265 23.46 16.97 -19.45
N PRO A 266 23.21 18.10 -20.15
CA PRO A 266 22.32 19.15 -19.69
C PRO A 266 20.90 18.68 -19.38
N ASP A 267 20.38 17.70 -20.12
CA ASP A 267 19.04 17.13 -19.88
C ASP A 267 19.00 16.37 -18.56
N ALA A 268 20.02 15.55 -18.29
CA ALA A 268 20.14 14.84 -17.03
C ALA A 268 20.34 15.78 -15.84
N LEU A 269 21.09 16.89 -16.01
CA LEU A 269 21.26 17.91 -14.95
C LEU A 269 19.93 18.60 -14.62
N ARG A 270 19.09 18.89 -15.64
CA ARG A 270 17.74 19.43 -15.45
C ARG A 270 16.83 18.42 -14.74
N ALA A 271 16.82 17.17 -15.20
CA ALA A 271 16.04 16.11 -14.59
C ALA A 271 16.43 15.89 -13.12
N ALA A 272 17.72 15.92 -12.79
CA ALA A 272 18.21 15.85 -11.42
C ALA A 272 17.70 17.01 -10.55
N ALA A 273 17.75 18.25 -11.06
CA ALA A 273 17.26 19.42 -10.33
C ALA A 273 15.75 19.37 -10.11
N PHE A 274 14.98 18.95 -11.11
CA PHE A 274 13.53 18.78 -10.99
C PHE A 274 13.16 17.67 -10.00
N LEU A 275 13.90 16.55 -10.02
CA LEU A 275 13.72 15.48 -9.05
C LEU A 275 14.03 15.93 -7.62
N GLU A 276 15.11 16.68 -7.42
CA GLU A 276 15.47 17.29 -6.13
C GLU A 276 14.34 18.22 -5.64
N TRP A 277 13.74 19.01 -6.53
CA TRP A 277 12.58 19.84 -6.21
C TRP A 277 11.36 19.00 -5.81
N ILE A 278 11.02 17.94 -6.55
CA ILE A 278 9.92 17.02 -6.18
C ILE A 278 10.17 16.42 -4.79
N MET A 279 11.39 15.94 -4.52
CA MET A 279 11.75 15.35 -3.23
C MET A 279 11.65 16.36 -2.09
N ASP A 280 11.99 17.63 -2.33
CA ASP A 280 11.81 18.72 -1.37
C ASP A 280 10.33 19.02 -1.10
N GLN A 281 9.47 18.94 -2.13
CA GLN A 281 8.02 19.12 -1.94
C GLN A 281 7.38 17.95 -1.19
N VAL A 282 7.76 16.70 -1.48
CA VAL A 282 7.19 15.49 -0.83
C VAL A 282 7.77 15.26 0.56
N GLY A 283 8.99 15.74 0.83
CA GLY A 283 9.65 15.68 2.14
C GLY A 283 9.02 16.54 3.23
N VAL A 284 7.71 16.82 3.18
CA VAL A 284 6.93 17.56 4.18
C VAL A 284 6.40 16.69 5.31
N VAL A 285 6.40 15.37 5.12
CA VAL A 285 5.98 14.39 6.13
C VAL A 285 7.20 13.98 6.95
N ASP A 286 7.09 14.04 8.27
CA ASP A 286 8.10 13.50 9.19
C ASP A 286 7.97 11.97 9.21
N TYR A 287 6.80 11.50 9.65
CA TYR A 287 6.50 10.08 9.71
C TYR A 287 4.99 9.82 9.71
N GLN A 288 4.62 8.59 9.41
CA GLN A 288 3.27 8.04 9.50
C GLN A 288 3.29 6.79 10.38
N VAL A 289 2.35 6.68 11.31
CA VAL A 289 2.10 5.47 12.10
C VAL A 289 0.67 5.01 11.84
N SER A 290 0.50 3.76 11.45
CA SER A 290 -0.81 3.12 11.31
C SER A 290 -0.92 1.98 12.29
N VAL A 291 -2.06 1.87 12.98
CA VAL A 291 -2.38 0.71 13.81
C VAL A 291 -3.65 0.05 13.28
N GLU A 292 -3.65 -1.27 13.29
CA GLU A 292 -4.84 -2.08 13.07
C GLU A 292 -5.27 -2.76 14.36
N TYR A 293 -6.58 -2.77 14.58
CA TYR A 293 -7.23 -3.49 15.66
C TYR A 293 -8.60 -3.99 15.18
N THR A 294 -9.11 -5.01 15.85
CA THR A 294 -10.39 -5.62 15.54
C THR A 294 -11.36 -5.33 16.66
N GLU A 295 -12.56 -4.86 16.34
CA GLU A 295 -13.61 -4.62 17.31
C GLU A 295 -14.95 -5.07 16.73
N GLY A 296 -15.62 -6.02 17.37
CA GLY A 296 -16.95 -6.47 16.94
C GLY A 296 -16.96 -7.07 15.53
N ASN A 297 -15.92 -7.83 15.16
CA ASN A 297 -15.66 -8.33 13.81
C ASN A 297 -15.40 -7.24 12.75
N GLN A 298 -15.11 -6.00 13.14
CA GLN A 298 -14.69 -4.95 12.21
C GLN A 298 -13.18 -4.73 12.29
N ASN A 299 -12.49 -4.82 11.16
CA ASN A 299 -11.12 -4.34 11.08
C ASN A 299 -11.13 -2.82 11.06
N ARG A 300 -10.40 -2.21 11.99
CA ARG A 300 -10.24 -0.78 12.05
C ARG A 300 -8.78 -0.44 11.85
N THR A 301 -8.53 0.55 11.00
CA THR A 301 -7.19 1.11 10.80
C THR A 301 -7.23 2.56 11.23
N VAL A 302 -6.34 2.96 12.13
CA VAL A 302 -6.19 4.36 12.54
C VAL A 302 -4.78 4.81 12.20
N VAL A 303 -4.70 5.88 11.43
CA VAL A 303 -3.45 6.46 10.95
C VAL A 303 -3.21 7.78 11.68
N TYR A 304 -2.01 7.95 12.21
CA TYR A 304 -1.48 9.21 12.70
C TYR A 304 -0.30 9.62 11.83
N GLU A 305 -0.41 10.78 11.21
CA GLU A 305 0.64 11.36 10.38
C GLU A 305 1.18 12.63 11.04
N LYS A 306 2.51 12.75 11.10
CA LYS A 306 3.19 13.93 11.59
C LYS A 306 3.85 14.65 10.43
N LEU A 307 3.42 15.88 10.21
CA LEU A 307 4.05 16.79 9.24
C LEU A 307 5.17 17.59 9.90
N LEU A 308 6.17 17.95 9.09
CA LEU A 308 7.27 18.84 9.48
C LEU A 308 6.75 20.27 9.73
N PRO A 309 7.38 21.05 10.63
CA PRO A 309 6.96 22.43 10.91
C PRO A 309 6.89 23.33 9.67
N GLU A 310 7.80 23.12 8.71
CA GLU A 310 7.89 23.85 7.46
C GLU A 310 6.92 23.39 6.38
N ALA A 311 6.17 22.31 6.60
CA ALA A 311 5.24 21.75 5.60
C ALA A 311 4.31 22.80 5.01
N LYS A 312 3.74 23.67 5.85
CA LYS A 312 2.82 24.75 5.43
C LYS A 312 3.42 25.79 4.48
N ARG A 313 4.75 25.83 4.34
CA ARG A 313 5.45 26.74 3.42
C ARG A 313 5.80 26.10 2.09
N LYS A 314 5.53 24.79 1.93
CA LYS A 314 5.81 24.01 0.74
C LYS A 314 4.53 23.85 -0.06
N LEU A 315 4.66 23.68 -1.37
CA LEU A 315 3.52 23.54 -2.28
C LEU A 315 2.60 22.40 -1.84
N LEU A 316 3.15 21.22 -1.55
CA LEU A 316 2.31 20.10 -1.13
C LEU A 316 1.64 20.36 0.21
N GLY A 317 2.29 21.06 1.14
CA GLY A 317 1.60 21.49 2.34
C GLY A 317 0.41 22.40 2.03
N GLU A 318 0.57 23.39 1.15
CA GLU A 318 -0.55 24.23 0.71
C GLU A 318 -1.70 23.39 0.11
N VAL A 319 -1.36 22.45 -0.78
CA VAL A 319 -2.32 21.54 -1.42
C VAL A 319 -3.09 20.68 -0.41
N PHE A 320 -2.41 20.13 0.61
CA PHE A 320 -3.04 19.27 1.61
C PHE A 320 -3.75 20.04 2.74
N TYR A 321 -3.35 21.29 3.05
CA TYR A 321 -3.88 22.05 4.18
C TYR A 321 -5.01 23.03 3.84
N SER A 322 -5.25 23.35 2.57
CA SER A 322 -6.33 24.30 2.23
C SER A 322 -7.73 23.68 2.27
N GLY A 323 -7.81 22.34 2.29
CA GLY A 323 -9.06 21.60 2.35
C GLY A 323 -9.85 21.91 3.63
N GLN A 324 -11.15 22.16 3.47
CA GLN A 324 -12.04 22.42 4.60
C GLN A 324 -12.51 21.09 5.22
N PRO A 325 -12.52 20.95 6.56
CA PRO A 325 -13.10 19.77 7.20
C PRO A 325 -14.55 19.57 6.78
N ILE A 326 -14.96 18.32 6.53
CA ILE A 326 -16.37 17.97 6.34
C ILE A 326 -17.02 17.91 7.72
N GLU A 327 -17.70 18.99 8.10
CA GLU A 327 -18.47 19.02 9.33
C GLU A 327 -19.67 18.07 9.27
N ARG A 328 -20.02 17.44 10.39
CA ARG A 328 -21.18 16.53 10.51
C ARG A 328 -21.20 15.40 9.47
N TRP A 329 -20.04 14.79 9.20
CA TRP A 329 -19.90 13.71 8.23
C TRP A 329 -20.96 12.58 8.34
N GLN A 330 -21.50 12.34 9.53
CA GLN A 330 -22.53 11.32 9.77
C GLN A 330 -23.82 11.59 8.99
N THR A 331 -24.13 12.84 8.65
CA THR A 331 -25.34 13.17 7.88
C THR A 331 -25.23 12.77 6.42
N TRP A 332 -24.00 12.55 5.92
CA TRP A 332 -23.76 12.11 4.54
C TRP A 332 -23.91 10.61 4.37
N VAL A 333 -23.84 9.81 5.44
CA VAL A 333 -23.73 8.35 5.33
C VAL A 333 -25.04 7.69 5.74
N PRO A 334 -25.85 7.19 4.79
CA PRO A 334 -27.06 6.45 5.11
C PRO A 334 -26.76 5.19 5.91
N ALA A 335 -27.71 4.78 6.76
CA ALA A 335 -27.54 3.61 7.63
C ALA A 335 -27.36 2.29 6.86
N ASP A 336 -27.85 2.20 5.62
CA ASP A 336 -27.73 1.05 4.73
C ASP A 336 -26.55 1.16 3.74
N ALA A 337 -25.66 2.15 3.88
CA ALA A 337 -24.47 2.28 3.03
C ALA A 337 -23.58 1.04 3.13
N LEU A 338 -23.19 0.51 1.96
CA LEU A 338 -22.28 -0.63 1.83
C LEU A 338 -20.82 -0.21 2.03
N ALA A 339 -20.48 0.99 1.57
CA ALA A 339 -19.16 1.60 1.73
C ALA A 339 -19.27 3.12 1.63
N TRP A 340 -18.32 3.83 2.21
CA TRP A 340 -18.21 5.27 2.08
C TRP A 340 -16.77 5.74 2.21
N HIS A 341 -16.47 6.89 1.61
CA HIS A 341 -15.19 7.58 1.69
C HIS A 341 -15.46 9.08 1.77
N LEU A 342 -14.89 9.74 2.78
CA LEU A 342 -14.96 11.19 2.93
C LEU A 342 -13.55 11.74 3.03
N SER A 343 -13.29 12.84 2.33
CA SER A 343 -11.99 13.52 2.30
C SER A 343 -12.20 15.03 2.30
N SER A 344 -11.43 15.76 3.11
CA SER A 344 -11.35 17.22 3.02
C SER A 344 -10.71 17.69 1.71
N GLY A 345 -10.12 16.77 0.95
CA GLY A 345 -9.65 17.02 -0.40
C GLY A 345 -8.26 17.58 -0.53
N LEU A 346 -7.95 17.95 -1.76
CA LEU A 346 -6.73 18.62 -2.19
C LEU A 346 -7.08 19.94 -2.87
N ASP A 347 -6.23 20.94 -2.71
CA ASP A 347 -6.28 22.15 -3.53
C ASP A 347 -5.74 21.87 -4.93
N LEU A 348 -6.64 21.55 -5.86
CA LEU A 348 -6.23 21.26 -7.23
C LEU A 348 -5.70 22.51 -7.95
N HIS A 349 -6.20 23.70 -7.59
CA HIS A 349 -5.71 24.97 -8.12
C HIS A 349 -4.27 25.23 -7.68
N ALA A 350 -3.99 25.16 -6.37
CA ALA A 350 -2.63 25.35 -5.87
C ALA A 350 -1.67 24.31 -6.47
N ALA A 351 -2.09 23.05 -6.56
CA ALA A 351 -1.29 21.99 -7.19
C ALA A 351 -0.96 22.31 -8.65
N TYR A 352 -1.95 22.75 -9.43
CA TYR A 352 -1.78 23.11 -10.83
C TYR A 352 -0.84 24.30 -11.01
N GLN A 353 -1.05 25.39 -10.26
CA GLN A 353 -0.21 26.58 -10.32
C GLN A 353 1.24 26.26 -9.94
N GLY A 354 1.44 25.47 -8.88
CA GLY A 354 2.76 25.03 -8.46
C GLY A 354 3.46 24.15 -9.48
N ILE A 355 2.75 23.22 -10.12
CA ILE A 355 3.30 22.37 -11.19
C ILE A 355 3.67 23.20 -12.42
N LEU A 356 2.79 24.09 -12.88
CA LEU A 356 3.09 24.98 -14.02
C LEU A 356 4.31 25.85 -13.74
N HIS A 357 4.40 26.41 -12.52
CA HIS A 357 5.55 27.19 -12.10
C HIS A 357 6.84 26.37 -12.18
N ALA A 358 6.86 25.18 -11.58
CA ALA A 358 8.03 24.31 -11.57
C ALA A 358 8.42 23.84 -12.99
N VAL A 359 7.44 23.49 -13.83
CA VAL A 359 7.70 23.10 -15.23
C VAL A 359 8.32 24.26 -16.01
N ASN A 360 7.79 25.47 -15.88
CA ASN A 360 8.31 26.65 -16.56
C ASN A 360 9.70 27.08 -16.08
N GLU A 361 10.02 26.83 -14.80
CA GLU A 361 11.33 27.10 -14.21
C GLU A 361 12.38 26.08 -14.67
N HIS A 362 12.06 24.78 -14.61
CA HIS A 362 13.03 23.72 -14.85
C HIS A 362 13.12 23.27 -16.32
N PHE A 363 12.07 23.47 -17.11
CA PHE A 363 11.99 23.05 -18.51
C PHE A 363 11.51 24.20 -19.40
N PRO A 364 12.33 25.24 -19.63
CA PRO A 364 11.91 26.41 -20.41
C PRO A 364 11.45 26.09 -21.84
N ASP A 365 11.91 24.98 -22.42
CA ASP A 365 11.51 24.50 -23.74
C ASP A 365 10.04 24.04 -23.79
N THR A 366 9.39 23.80 -22.64
CA THR A 366 7.96 23.45 -22.58
C THR A 366 7.05 24.67 -22.74
N ARG A 367 7.57 25.90 -22.76
CA ARG A 367 6.75 27.11 -22.94
C ARG A 367 5.88 27.04 -24.19
N ALA A 368 6.44 26.60 -25.32
CA ALA A 368 5.66 26.43 -26.55
C ALA A 368 4.57 25.35 -26.44
N ALA A 369 4.71 24.37 -25.54
CA ALA A 369 3.64 23.41 -25.25
C ALA A 369 2.57 24.01 -24.33
N VAL A 370 2.98 24.80 -23.32
CA VAL A 370 2.07 25.55 -22.44
C VAL A 370 1.26 26.57 -23.24
N ASP A 371 1.89 27.35 -24.12
CA ASP A 371 1.21 28.33 -25.00
C ASP A 371 0.18 27.66 -25.92
N ARG A 372 0.52 26.48 -26.47
CA ARG A 372 -0.41 25.67 -27.26
C ARG A 372 -1.57 25.16 -26.43
N PHE A 373 -1.33 24.80 -25.17
CA PHE A 373 -2.38 24.38 -24.25
C PHE A 373 -3.31 25.56 -23.92
N GLU A 374 -2.79 26.76 -23.67
CA GLU A 374 -3.58 27.99 -23.50
C GLU A 374 -4.36 28.40 -24.76
N GLU A 375 -3.80 28.19 -25.96
CA GLU A 375 -4.53 28.39 -27.22
C GLU A 375 -5.69 27.41 -27.35
N LEU A 376 -5.49 26.14 -26.98
CA LEU A 376 -6.56 25.14 -26.98
C LEU A 376 -7.67 25.52 -25.99
N GLN A 377 -7.32 25.93 -24.78
CA GLN A 377 -8.26 26.42 -23.77
C GLN A 377 -9.13 27.57 -24.32
N ARG A 378 -8.49 28.58 -24.93
CA ARG A 378 -9.19 29.69 -25.61
C ARG A 378 -10.08 29.22 -26.76
N ARG A 379 -9.61 28.27 -27.58
CA ARG A 379 -10.38 27.74 -28.71
C ARG A 379 -11.65 27.03 -28.27
N TYR A 380 -11.63 26.35 -27.12
CA TYR A 380 -12.79 25.67 -26.56
C TYR A 380 -13.58 26.52 -25.57
N GLU A 381 -13.15 27.76 -25.31
CA GLU A 381 -13.75 28.68 -24.33
C GLU A 381 -13.88 28.03 -22.93
N ILE A 382 -12.83 27.31 -22.53
CA ILE A 382 -12.72 26.65 -21.21
C ILE A 382 -11.32 26.93 -20.67
N ASP A 383 -11.24 27.61 -19.53
CA ASP A 383 -10.02 27.77 -18.75
C ASP A 383 -9.98 26.71 -17.65
N LEU A 384 -9.04 25.76 -17.74
CA LEU A 384 -8.92 24.65 -16.79
C LEU A 384 -8.80 25.18 -15.36
N ASP A 385 -8.02 26.23 -15.13
CA ASP A 385 -7.78 26.72 -13.78
C ASP A 385 -8.99 27.46 -13.23
N GLU A 386 -9.48 28.48 -13.94
CA GLU A 386 -10.56 29.36 -13.48
C GLU A 386 -11.92 28.67 -13.48
N ASP A 387 -12.22 27.89 -14.52
CA ASP A 387 -13.53 27.29 -14.74
C ASP A 387 -13.69 25.95 -14.01
N ILE A 388 -12.60 25.20 -13.81
CA ILE A 388 -12.64 23.84 -13.25
C ILE A 388 -11.93 23.78 -11.90
N LEU A 389 -10.62 24.02 -11.85
CA LEU A 389 -9.84 23.72 -10.64
C LEU A 389 -10.22 24.64 -9.46
N GLN A 390 -10.41 25.94 -9.71
CA GLN A 390 -10.85 26.90 -8.69
C GLN A 390 -12.33 26.73 -8.30
N ALA A 391 -13.13 26.07 -9.15
CA ALA A 391 -14.54 25.82 -8.88
C ALA A 391 -14.73 24.77 -7.77
N PHE A 392 -13.76 23.88 -7.54
CA PHE A 392 -13.85 22.84 -6.51
C PHE A 392 -13.01 23.16 -5.28
N THR A 393 -13.58 22.89 -4.11
CA THR A 393 -12.94 23.10 -2.79
C THR A 393 -11.98 21.97 -2.40
N GLY A 394 -11.95 20.90 -3.20
CA GLY A 394 -11.28 19.64 -2.88
C GLY A 394 -12.16 18.65 -2.12
N GLN A 395 -13.10 19.11 -1.28
CA GLN A 395 -13.92 18.22 -0.45
C GLN A 395 -14.64 17.16 -1.30
N PHE A 396 -14.57 15.92 -0.85
CA PHE A 396 -15.04 14.76 -1.60
C PHE A 396 -15.79 13.80 -0.67
N VAL A 397 -16.99 13.40 -1.09
CA VAL A 397 -17.79 12.34 -0.47
C VAL A 397 -18.08 11.30 -1.55
N SER A 398 -17.88 10.02 -1.24
CA SER A 398 -18.30 8.90 -2.08
C SER A 398 -19.01 7.87 -1.23
N ILE A 399 -20.17 7.42 -1.68
CA ILE A 399 -21.03 6.49 -0.96
C ILE A 399 -21.47 5.41 -1.94
N SER A 400 -21.38 4.16 -1.51
CA SER A 400 -21.94 2.99 -2.20
C SER A 400 -23.14 2.48 -1.43
N LEU A 401 -24.26 2.32 -2.12
CA LEU A 401 -25.54 1.89 -1.59
C LEU A 401 -25.97 0.56 -2.24
N PRO A 402 -26.85 -0.22 -1.59
CA PRO A 402 -27.55 -1.30 -2.26
C PRO A 402 -28.31 -0.73 -3.45
N GLY A 403 -28.12 -1.33 -4.63
CA GLY A 403 -28.85 -0.92 -5.83
C GLY A 403 -30.35 -1.21 -5.69
N PRO A 404 -31.19 -0.50 -6.45
CA PRO A 404 -32.65 -0.65 -6.36
C PRO A 404 -33.13 -2.04 -6.81
N GLN A 405 -32.33 -2.77 -7.59
CA GLN A 405 -32.63 -4.14 -8.04
C GLN A 405 -31.37 -5.03 -8.02
N PRO A 406 -31.50 -6.33 -7.75
CA PRO A 406 -30.41 -7.28 -7.90
C PRO A 406 -30.06 -7.45 -9.38
N GLU A 407 -28.87 -6.98 -9.78
CA GLU A 407 -28.39 -7.10 -11.16
C GLU A 407 -27.36 -8.21 -11.33
N LEU A 408 -27.28 -8.75 -12.55
CA LEU A 408 -26.37 -9.84 -12.92
C LEU A 408 -24.88 -9.48 -12.74
N LEU A 409 -24.56 -8.18 -12.72
CA LEU A 409 -23.20 -7.64 -12.59
C LEU A 409 -22.95 -6.94 -11.23
N GLY A 410 -23.84 -7.13 -10.25
CA GLY A 410 -23.75 -6.47 -8.95
C GLY A 410 -24.44 -5.10 -8.97
N GLY A 411 -25.68 -5.05 -8.52
CA GLY A 411 -26.48 -3.83 -8.44
C GLY A 411 -26.07 -3.00 -7.23
N GLN A 412 -25.01 -2.20 -7.33
CA GLN A 412 -24.70 -1.14 -6.37
C GLN A 412 -25.06 0.21 -6.98
N ALA A 413 -25.61 1.10 -6.16
CA ALA A 413 -25.76 2.49 -6.53
C ALA A 413 -24.60 3.30 -5.93
N HIS A 414 -24.13 4.32 -6.64
CA HIS A 414 -23.04 5.17 -6.16
C HIS A 414 -23.47 6.63 -6.16
N VAL A 415 -23.06 7.35 -5.13
CA VAL A 415 -23.20 8.81 -5.03
C VAL A 415 -21.83 9.40 -4.77
N ILE A 416 -21.48 10.44 -5.51
CA ILE A 416 -20.29 11.26 -5.33
C ILE A 416 -20.74 12.69 -5.10
N ALA A 417 -20.21 13.36 -4.07
CA ALA A 417 -20.40 14.79 -3.87
C ALA A 417 -19.04 15.50 -3.83
N LEU A 418 -18.90 16.58 -4.59
CA LEU A 418 -17.72 17.44 -4.66
C LEU A 418 -18.09 18.83 -4.17
N GLY A 419 -17.35 19.37 -3.19
CA GLY A 419 -17.60 20.73 -2.73
C GLY A 419 -17.28 21.74 -3.85
N CYS A 420 -18.27 22.54 -4.24
CA CYS A 420 -18.26 23.40 -5.43
C CYS A 420 -18.58 24.86 -5.06
N ARG A 421 -17.64 25.76 -5.35
CA ARG A 421 -17.74 27.22 -5.11
C ARG A 421 -18.53 27.93 -6.21
N LYS A 422 -18.60 27.37 -7.41
CA LYS A 422 -19.15 27.99 -8.63
C LYS A 422 -20.22 27.11 -9.29
N PRO A 423 -21.31 26.74 -8.59
CA PRO A 423 -22.27 25.74 -9.07
C PRO A 423 -22.91 26.10 -10.42
N GLU A 424 -23.27 27.37 -10.63
CA GLU A 424 -23.89 27.82 -11.88
C GLU A 424 -22.94 27.80 -13.07
N GLU A 425 -21.68 28.21 -12.88
CA GLU A 425 -20.65 28.17 -13.92
C GLU A 425 -20.34 26.72 -14.31
N VAL A 426 -20.19 25.83 -13.32
CA VAL A 426 -19.97 24.39 -13.56
C VAL A 426 -21.18 23.76 -14.25
N ARG A 427 -22.42 24.10 -13.87
CA ARG A 427 -23.61 23.63 -14.58
C ARG A 427 -23.57 24.03 -16.06
N GLN A 428 -23.28 25.30 -16.35
CA GLN A 428 -23.18 25.79 -17.73
C GLN A 428 -22.07 25.08 -18.51
N LEU A 429 -20.90 24.85 -17.90
CA LEU A 429 -19.80 24.10 -18.50
C LEU A 429 -20.22 22.68 -18.88
N ILE A 430 -20.97 22.01 -18.02
CA ILE A 430 -21.46 20.65 -18.26
C ILE A 430 -22.44 20.62 -19.44
N HIS A 431 -23.38 21.58 -19.52
CA HIS A 431 -24.25 21.71 -20.70
C HIS A 431 -23.46 21.95 -21.98
N ARG A 432 -22.49 22.88 -21.96
CA ARG A 432 -21.63 23.14 -23.13
C ARG A 432 -20.87 21.88 -23.53
N ALA A 433 -20.35 21.11 -22.58
CA ALA A 433 -19.66 19.86 -22.85
C ALA A 433 -20.60 18.83 -23.50
N VAL A 434 -21.84 18.68 -23.01
CA VAL A 434 -22.84 17.79 -23.60
C VAL A 434 -23.22 18.23 -25.02
N ASP A 435 -23.42 19.53 -25.25
CA ASP A 435 -23.72 20.08 -26.58
C ASP A 435 -22.58 19.84 -27.58
N LEU A 436 -21.33 19.92 -27.13
CA LEU A 436 -20.15 19.59 -27.94
C LEU A 436 -20.09 18.08 -28.24
N LEU A 437 -20.31 17.23 -27.23
CA LEU A 437 -20.31 15.77 -27.40
C LEU A 437 -21.40 15.32 -28.37
N GLN A 438 -22.58 15.93 -28.35
CA GLN A 438 -23.66 15.65 -29.30
C GLN A 438 -23.30 15.90 -30.77
N LYS A 439 -22.25 16.68 -31.06
CA LYS A 439 -21.75 16.89 -32.43
C LYS A 439 -20.96 15.69 -32.95
N ILE A 440 -20.51 14.79 -32.08
CA ILE A 440 -19.79 13.56 -32.45
C ILE A 440 -20.82 12.50 -32.90
N PRO A 441 -20.70 11.92 -34.11
CA PRO A 441 -21.71 11.00 -34.65
C PRO A 441 -22.09 9.83 -33.73
N ILE A 442 -21.12 9.26 -33.02
CA ILE A 442 -21.36 8.15 -32.08
C ILE A 442 -22.16 8.59 -30.85
N MET A 443 -21.95 9.80 -30.32
CA MET A 443 -22.71 10.29 -29.17
C MET A 443 -24.11 10.72 -29.58
N LYS A 444 -24.26 11.27 -30.79
CA LYS A 444 -25.55 11.60 -31.39
C LYS A 444 -26.42 10.35 -31.59
N SER A 445 -25.84 9.26 -32.08
CA SER A 445 -26.58 8.00 -32.28
C SER A 445 -27.02 7.35 -30.97
N GLN A 446 -26.37 7.68 -29.86
CA GLN A 446 -26.73 7.24 -28.52
C GLN A 446 -27.72 8.18 -27.82
N GLN A 447 -28.21 9.21 -28.50
CA GLN A 447 -29.19 10.18 -27.99
C GLN A 447 -28.76 10.84 -26.66
N LEU A 448 -27.46 11.14 -26.51
CA LEU A 448 -26.92 11.85 -25.35
C LEU A 448 -27.72 13.13 -25.07
N ARG A 449 -28.27 13.29 -23.86
CA ARG A 449 -28.94 14.52 -23.43
C ARG A 449 -28.87 14.68 -21.92
N LEU A 450 -28.92 15.93 -21.46
CA LEU A 450 -29.23 16.29 -20.08
C LEU A 450 -30.64 16.86 -20.05
N GLY A 451 -31.46 16.40 -19.12
CA GLY A 451 -32.81 16.93 -18.90
C GLY A 451 -33.15 16.94 -17.41
N LEU A 452 -34.10 17.76 -17.00
CA LEU A 452 -34.51 17.84 -15.58
C LEU A 452 -34.92 16.46 -15.05
N SER A 453 -34.42 16.11 -13.87
CA SER A 453 -34.83 14.89 -13.17
C SER A 453 -36.27 15.05 -12.66
N ALA A 454 -37.11 14.03 -12.86
CA ALA A 454 -38.52 14.08 -12.47
C ALA A 454 -38.75 14.03 -10.95
N GLY A 455 -37.78 13.51 -10.18
CA GLY A 455 -37.90 13.27 -8.74
C GLY A 455 -36.94 14.07 -7.86
N LEU A 456 -35.98 14.79 -8.46
CA LEU A 456 -34.95 15.52 -7.72
C LEU A 456 -34.87 16.98 -8.19
N GLU A 457 -35.39 17.88 -7.36
CA GLU A 457 -35.32 19.32 -7.63
C GLU A 457 -33.86 19.79 -7.69
N GLY A 458 -33.51 20.53 -8.74
CA GLY A 458 -32.15 21.05 -8.96
C GLY A 458 -31.17 20.04 -9.56
N PHE A 459 -31.66 18.85 -9.96
CA PHE A 459 -30.88 17.81 -10.63
C PHE A 459 -31.33 17.59 -12.07
N GLU A 460 -30.39 17.11 -12.88
CA GLU A 460 -30.57 16.75 -14.27
C GLU A 460 -30.12 15.30 -14.48
N GLU A 461 -30.88 14.56 -15.28
CA GLU A 461 -30.60 13.19 -15.67
C GLU A 461 -29.82 13.17 -16.99
N LEU A 462 -28.70 12.44 -16.98
CA LEU A 462 -27.89 12.13 -18.15
C LEU A 462 -28.45 10.90 -18.86
N SER A 463 -29.19 11.12 -19.93
CA SER A 463 -29.79 10.05 -20.73
C SER A 463 -28.90 9.68 -21.91
N LEU A 464 -28.49 8.41 -21.97
CA LEU A 464 -27.79 7.78 -23.09
C LEU A 464 -28.39 6.38 -23.32
N ASP A 465 -28.63 5.97 -24.57
CA ASP A 465 -29.24 4.66 -24.88
C ASP A 465 -28.43 3.48 -24.31
N LEU A 466 -27.10 3.57 -24.36
CA LEU A 466 -26.21 2.59 -23.74
C LEU A 466 -26.41 2.49 -22.21
N LEU A 467 -26.55 3.63 -21.51
CA LEU A 467 -26.74 3.63 -20.05
C LEU A 467 -28.07 2.98 -19.69
N LYS A 468 -29.13 3.25 -20.46
CA LYS A 468 -30.44 2.61 -20.29
C LYS A 468 -30.39 1.10 -20.50
N ALA A 469 -29.55 0.61 -21.41
CA ALA A 469 -29.36 -0.83 -21.60
C ALA A 469 -28.78 -1.51 -20.35
N PHE A 470 -28.01 -0.77 -19.55
CA PHE A 470 -27.52 -1.17 -18.22
C PHE A 470 -28.38 -0.63 -17.08
N ARG A 471 -29.58 -0.09 -17.38
CA ARG A 471 -30.52 0.50 -16.41
C ARG A 471 -29.93 1.62 -15.55
N LEU A 472 -28.85 2.26 -15.98
CA LEU A 472 -28.27 3.40 -15.28
C LEU A 472 -29.03 4.67 -15.64
N GLU A 473 -29.34 5.49 -14.63
CA GLU A 473 -30.01 6.78 -14.77
C GLU A 473 -29.19 7.85 -14.04
N PRO A 474 -27.97 8.16 -14.51
CA PRO A 474 -27.09 9.04 -13.75
C PRO A 474 -27.69 10.42 -13.64
N VAL A 475 -27.72 10.96 -12.43
CA VAL A 475 -28.17 12.32 -12.16
C VAL A 475 -27.01 13.18 -11.70
N ILE A 476 -27.04 14.45 -12.08
CA ILE A 476 -26.11 15.47 -11.64
C ILE A 476 -26.88 16.69 -11.18
N GLY A 477 -26.52 17.26 -10.04
CA GLY A 477 -27.17 18.45 -9.52
C GLY A 477 -26.28 19.21 -8.57
N PHE A 478 -26.77 20.36 -8.14
CA PHE A 478 -26.05 21.25 -7.25
C PHE A 478 -26.93 21.63 -6.08
N ARG A 479 -26.43 21.42 -4.86
CA ARG A 479 -27.17 21.73 -3.63
C ARG A 479 -26.20 22.11 -2.51
N ASP A 480 -26.50 23.21 -1.81
CA ASP A 480 -25.77 23.66 -0.63
C ASP A 480 -24.24 23.78 -0.81
N GLY A 481 -23.81 24.21 -2.01
CA GLY A 481 -22.38 24.32 -2.34
C GLY A 481 -21.70 23.00 -2.69
N TRP A 482 -22.46 21.96 -3.03
CA TRP A 482 -21.95 20.67 -3.51
C TRP A 482 -22.46 20.39 -4.91
N MET A 483 -21.59 19.85 -5.76
CA MET A 483 -21.97 19.14 -6.97
C MET A 483 -22.16 17.67 -6.62
N ILE A 484 -23.33 17.11 -6.87
CA ILE A 484 -23.68 15.75 -6.49
C ILE A 484 -23.99 14.96 -7.76
N ILE A 485 -23.35 13.81 -7.91
CA ILE A 485 -23.52 12.87 -9.01
C ILE A 485 -23.96 11.54 -8.42
N GLY A 486 -25.07 10.99 -8.88
CA GLY A 486 -25.51 9.65 -8.49
C GLY A 486 -25.75 8.77 -9.70
N THR A 487 -25.66 7.45 -9.54
CA THR A 487 -26.02 6.50 -10.59
C THR A 487 -27.53 6.40 -10.83
N HIS A 488 -28.34 6.79 -9.82
CA HIS A 488 -29.79 6.86 -9.87
C HIS A 488 -30.32 8.02 -9.01
N PRO A 489 -31.51 8.57 -9.32
CA PRO A 489 -32.16 9.58 -8.48
C PRO A 489 -32.39 9.12 -7.04
N GLU A 490 -32.87 7.90 -6.82
CA GLU A 490 -33.19 7.38 -5.49
C GLU A 490 -31.95 7.24 -4.60
N ALA A 491 -30.79 6.99 -5.21
CA ALA A 491 -29.53 6.91 -4.49
C ALA A 491 -29.12 8.29 -3.96
N VAL A 492 -29.29 9.34 -4.77
CA VAL A 492 -29.05 10.73 -4.34
C VAL A 492 -30.07 11.15 -3.29
N GLU A 493 -31.36 10.83 -3.48
CA GLU A 493 -32.42 11.14 -2.52
C GLU A 493 -32.13 10.53 -1.13
N LYS A 494 -31.59 9.32 -1.08
CA LYS A 494 -31.18 8.68 0.19
C LYS A 494 -30.04 9.39 0.92
N VAL A 495 -29.15 10.06 0.19
CA VAL A 495 -27.96 10.73 0.74
C VAL A 495 -28.28 12.16 1.20
N LEU A 496 -29.25 12.81 0.56
CA LEU A 496 -29.73 14.16 0.89
C LEU A 496 -30.68 14.17 2.08
#